data_AF-A0A7V0XPX5-F1
#
_entry.id   AF-A0A7V0XPX5-F1
#
_cell.length_a   1.000
_cell.length_b   1.000
_cell.length_c   1.000
_cell.angle_alpha   90.00
_cell.angle_beta   90.00
_cell.angle_gamma   90.00
#
_symmetry.space_group_name_H-M   'P 1'
#
loop_
_entity.id
_entity.type
_entity.pdbx_description
1 polymer ?
#
loop_
_entity_poly.entity_id
_entity_poly.type
_entity_poly.pdbx_seq_one_letter_code
_entity_poly.pdbx_strand_id
1 'polypeptide(L)'
;MIWTSHGYTGYTCGIAISESGKLAGPWKQQEETLFAEDGGHGMLFTTFDGKLMMVLHAPNNPAAQPRIFEMEDTGETLRVVKEFTGTEF
;
A
#
# COMPACT_ATOMS: atom_id res chain seq x y z
N MET A 1 -8.10 0.47 -5.10
CA MET A 1 -7.70 -0.92 -4.78
C MET A 1 -6.19 -0.95 -4.67
N ILE A 2 -5.65 -1.47 -3.58
CA ILE A 2 -4.22 -1.79 -3.50
C ILE A 2 -3.99 -3.24 -3.92
N TRP A 3 -2.87 -3.49 -4.59
CA TRP A 3 -2.50 -4.82 -5.04
C TRP A 3 -0.98 -4.91 -5.19
N THR A 4 -0.44 -6.11 -5.33
CA THR A 4 1.01 -6.32 -5.34
C THR A 4 1.44 -7.19 -6.52
N SER A 5 2.58 -6.85 -7.12
CA SER A 5 3.25 -7.63 -8.16
C SER A 5 4.77 -7.45 -8.03
N HIS A 6 5.53 -8.02 -8.96
CA HIS A 6 6.97 -7.74 -9.08
C HIS A 6 7.20 -6.50 -9.93
N GLY A 7 7.95 -5.54 -9.38
CA GLY A 7 8.43 -4.34 -10.06
C GLY A 7 9.96 -4.34 -10.18
N TYR A 8 10.54 -3.18 -10.49
CA TYR A 8 11.99 -3.02 -10.68
C TYR A 8 12.83 -3.29 -9.41
N THR A 9 12.24 -3.09 -8.24
CA THR A 9 12.89 -3.18 -6.92
C THR A 9 12.42 -4.40 -6.11
N GLY A 10 11.79 -5.39 -6.76
CA GLY A 10 11.26 -6.59 -6.11
C GLY A 10 9.75 -6.55 -5.93
N TYR A 11 9.25 -7.16 -4.86
CA TYR A 11 7.83 -7.17 -4.55
C TYR A 11 7.35 -5.74 -4.26
N THR A 12 6.29 -5.30 -4.94
CA THR A 12 5.91 -3.89 -5.04
C THR A 12 4.40 -3.73 -4.92
N CYS A 13 3.95 -2.85 -4.04
CA CYS A 13 2.53 -2.52 -3.84
C CYS A 13 2.14 -1.31 -4.68
N GLY A 14 1.11 -1.45 -5.50
CA GLY A 14 0.56 -0.40 -6.37
C GLY A 14 -0.92 -0.11 -6.10
N ILE A 15 -1.43 0.93 -6.78
CA ILE A 15 -2.83 1.38 -6.67
C ILE A 15 -3.51 1.27 -8.04
N ALA A 16 -4.73 0.75 -8.05
CA ALA A 16 -5.66 0.85 -9.15
C ALA A 16 -6.94 1.60 -8.72
N ILE A 17 -7.39 2.56 -9.53
CA ILE A 17 -8.64 3.31 -9.31
C ILE A 17 -9.68 2.90 -10.34
N SER A 18 -10.90 2.64 -9.88
CA SER A 18 -12.02 2.38 -10.78
C SER A 18 -12.61 3.69 -11.29
N GLU A 19 -12.45 3.99 -12.58
CA GLU A 19 -12.97 5.23 -13.18
C GLU A 19 -14.51 5.28 -13.18
N SER A 20 -15.17 4.13 -13.14
CA SER A 20 -16.64 4.04 -13.09
C SER A 20 -17.21 4.00 -11.67
N GLY A 21 -16.36 3.90 -10.64
CA GLY A 21 -16.77 3.59 -9.26
C GLY A 21 -17.36 2.19 -9.04
N LYS A 22 -17.37 1.30 -10.04
CA LYS A 22 -17.90 -0.08 -9.92
C LYS A 22 -16.77 -1.09 -9.76
N LEU A 23 -17.04 -2.17 -9.02
CA LEU A 23 -16.07 -3.26 -8.85
C LEU A 23 -15.56 -3.85 -10.17
N ALA A 24 -16.40 -3.88 -11.20
CA ALA A 24 -16.04 -4.38 -12.53
C ALA A 24 -15.02 -3.49 -13.28
N GLY A 25 -14.70 -2.30 -12.77
CA GLY A 25 -13.82 -1.34 -13.44
C GLY A 25 -14.55 -0.50 -14.50
N PRO A 26 -13.83 0.08 -15.48
CA PRO A 26 -12.41 -0.13 -15.78
C PRO A 26 -11.49 0.35 -14.65
N TRP A 27 -10.37 -0.35 -14.48
CA TRP A 27 -9.36 -0.05 -13.46
C TRP A 27 -8.16 0.63 -14.10
N LYS A 28 -7.92 1.89 -13.73
CA LYS A 28 -6.75 2.67 -14.12
C LYS A 28 -5.64 2.48 -13.09
N GLN A 29 -4.49 1.98 -13.51
CA GLN A 29 -3.31 1.83 -12.67
C GLN A 29 -2.67 3.21 -12.43
N GLN A 30 -2.19 3.46 -11.22
CA GLN A 30 -1.34 4.62 -10.95
C GLN A 30 0.10 4.33 -11.35
N GLU A 31 0.78 5.37 -11.81
CA GLU A 31 2.20 5.32 -12.19
C GLU A 31 3.10 5.17 -10.96
N GLU A 32 2.78 5.91 -9.89
CA GLU A 32 3.50 5.85 -8.62
C GLU A 32 3.07 4.66 -7.78
N THR A 33 4.05 3.94 -7.25
CA THR A 33 3.84 2.80 -6.35
C THR A 33 3.60 3.27 -4.92
N LEU A 34 2.80 2.52 -4.17
CA LEU A 34 2.57 2.78 -2.75
C LEU A 34 3.75 2.30 -1.88
N PHE A 35 4.44 1.25 -2.31
CA PHE A 35 5.62 0.70 -1.64
C PHE A 35 6.48 -0.10 -2.62
N ALA A 36 7.79 0.12 -2.61
CA ALA A 36 8.73 -0.46 -3.58
C ALA A 36 10.03 -0.99 -2.95
N GLU A 37 10.04 -1.36 -1.67
CA GLU A 37 11.22 -1.91 -0.98
C GLU A 37 11.08 -3.42 -0.73
N ASP A 38 10.83 -4.17 -1.82
CA ASP A 38 10.66 -5.63 -1.80
C ASP A 38 9.61 -6.11 -0.78
N GLY A 39 8.41 -5.52 -0.80
CA GLY A 39 7.33 -5.87 0.10
C GLY A 39 5.96 -5.57 -0.47
N GLY A 40 4.93 -6.14 0.14
CA GLY A 40 3.57 -5.99 -0.33
C GLY A 40 2.62 -6.96 0.34
N HIS A 41 1.59 -7.41 -0.38
CA HIS A 41 0.40 -8.00 0.24
C HIS A 41 -0.18 -7.04 1.27
N GLY A 42 -0.42 -5.79 0.84
CA GLY A 42 -0.88 -4.73 1.74
C GLY A 42 -2.38 -4.76 2.01
N MET A 43 -2.79 -4.53 3.25
CA MET A 43 -4.17 -4.33 3.69
C MET A 43 -4.31 -2.96 4.35
N LEU A 44 -5.44 -2.28 4.10
CA LEU A 44 -5.82 -1.08 4.82
C LEU A 44 -6.69 -1.44 6.03
N PHE A 45 -6.54 -0.70 7.11
CA PHE A 45 -7.40 -0.80 8.28
C PHE A 45 -7.56 0.56 8.96
N THR A 46 -8.60 0.69 9.76
CA THR A 46 -8.82 1.87 10.60
C THR A 46 -8.56 1.49 12.05
N THR A 47 -7.76 2.28 12.76
CA THR A 47 -7.53 2.09 14.20
C THR A 47 -8.79 2.38 15.00
N PHE A 48 -8.81 1.98 16.28
CA PHE A 48 -9.94 2.27 17.17
C PHE A 48 -10.17 3.78 17.40
N ASP A 49 -9.13 4.62 17.24
CA ASP A 49 -9.22 6.08 17.30
C ASP A 49 -9.43 6.74 15.91
N GLY A 50 -9.72 5.95 14.86
CA GLY A 50 -10.18 6.46 13.57
C GLY A 50 -9.09 6.80 12.54
N LYS A 51 -7.84 6.41 12.76
CA LYS A 51 -6.73 6.67 11.81
C LYS A 51 -6.68 5.61 10.72
N LEU A 52 -6.45 6.03 9.48
CA LEU A 52 -6.22 5.12 8.36
C LEU A 52 -4.78 4.62 8.39
N MET A 53 -4.63 3.30 8.32
CA MET A 53 -3.34 2.62 8.35
C MET A 53 -3.25 1.59 7.23
N MET A 54 -2.03 1.23 6.84
CA MET A 54 -1.71 0.09 5.99
C MET A 54 -0.78 -0.86 6.74
N VAL A 55 -0.97 -2.16 6.56
CA VAL A 55 0.02 -3.18 6.94
C VAL A 55 0.42 -3.98 5.69
N LEU A 56 1.70 -4.26 5.53
CA LEU A 56 2.24 -5.16 4.51
C LEU A 56 3.43 -5.94 5.08
N HIS A 57 3.88 -6.99 4.40
CA HIS A 57 5.13 -7.67 4.75
C HIS A 57 6.30 -7.15 3.92
N ALA A 58 7.46 -7.01 4.54
CA ALA A 58 8.73 -6.76 3.85
C ALA A 58 9.92 -7.29 4.69
N PRO A 59 11.01 -7.79 4.08
CA PRO A 59 11.17 -8.05 2.64
C PRO A 59 10.33 -9.26 2.17
N ASN A 60 10.32 -9.58 0.88
CA ASN A 60 9.56 -10.69 0.30
C ASN A 60 10.36 -12.01 0.35
N ASN A 61 10.79 -12.38 1.55
CA ASN A 61 11.58 -13.58 1.83
C ASN A 61 11.30 -14.09 3.25
N PRO A 62 11.94 -15.19 3.73
CA PRO A 62 11.66 -15.74 5.06
C PRO A 62 11.95 -14.80 6.25
N ALA A 63 12.69 -13.70 6.05
CA ALA A 63 12.91 -12.67 7.06
C ALA A 63 11.80 -11.61 7.11
N ALA A 64 10.72 -11.77 6.33
CA ALA A 64 9.58 -10.87 6.27
C ALA A 64 9.07 -10.48 7.67
N GLN A 65 8.92 -9.18 7.90
CA GLN A 65 8.27 -8.61 9.08
C GLN A 65 7.08 -7.76 8.66
N PRO A 66 6.03 -7.66 9.50
CA PRO A 66 4.97 -6.70 9.27
C PRO A 66 5.53 -5.28 9.41
N ARG A 67 5.28 -4.45 8.40
CA ARG A 67 5.52 -3.00 8.44
C ARG A 67 4.18 -2.30 8.43
N ILE A 68 4.01 -1.32 9.31
CA ILE A 68 2.74 -0.61 9.51
C ILE A 68 2.93 0.86 9.16
N PHE A 69 2.05 1.41 8.35
CA PHE A 69 2.15 2.77 7.82
C PHE A 69 0.90 3.55 8.19
N GLU A 70 1.09 4.79 8.65
CA GLU A 70 0.02 5.77 8.68
C GLU A 70 -0.24 6.25 7.25
N MET A 71 -1.51 6.30 6.86
CA MET A 71 -1.93 6.61 5.51
C MET A 71 -2.83 7.85 5.47
N GLU A 72 -2.76 8.57 4.37
CA GLU A 72 -3.68 9.63 4.01
C GLU A 72 -4.49 9.20 2.79
N ASP A 73 -5.82 9.34 2.87
CA ASP A 73 -6.69 9.33 1.70
C ASP A 73 -6.90 10.77 1.24
N THR A 74 -6.36 11.12 0.07
CA THR A 74 -6.42 12.48 -0.47
C THR A 74 -7.73 12.76 -1.23
N GLY A 75 -8.64 11.77 -1.31
CA GLY A 75 -9.80 11.78 -2.19
C GLY A 75 -9.50 11.41 -3.64
N GLU A 76 -8.22 11.49 -4.04
CA GLU A 76 -7.74 11.11 -5.38
C GLU A 76 -6.85 9.87 -5.35
N THR A 77 -6.09 9.68 -4.25
CA THR A 77 -5.17 8.56 -4.08
C THR A 77 -4.94 8.25 -2.60
N LEU A 78 -4.15 7.22 -2.32
CA LEU A 78 -3.61 6.92 -1.00
C LEU A 78 -2.13 7.33 -0.95
N ARG A 79 -1.72 7.93 0.16
CA ARG A 79 -0.33 8.30 0.41
C ARG A 79 0.15 7.74 1.73
N VAL A 80 1.39 7.28 1.77
CA VAL A 80 2.08 6.98 3.02
C VAL A 80 2.46 8.30 3.68
N VAL A 81 2.07 8.48 4.94
CA VAL A 81 2.45 9.64 5.76
C VAL A 81 3.78 9.36 6.47
N LYS A 82 3.86 8.20 7.15
CA LYS A 82 5.04 7.70 7.84
C LYS A 82 4.86 6.23 8.18
N GLU A 83 5.95 5.54 8.47
CA GLU A 83 5.88 4.24 9.11
C GLU A 83 5.75 4.36 10.62
N PHE A 84 4.88 3.54 11.17
CA PHE A 84 4.61 3.40 12.59
C PHE A 84 5.57 2.41 13.28
N THR A 85 6.06 1.40 12.55
CA THR A 85 6.97 0.37 13.06
C THR A 85 8.39 0.84 13.37
N GLY A 86 8.73 2.11 13.09
CA GLY A 86 9.94 2.76 13.60
C GLY A 86 11.24 2.46 12.85
N THR A 87 11.16 1.89 11.65
CA THR A 87 12.27 1.90 10.69
C THR A 87 12.23 3.22 9.92
N GLU A 88 13.30 4.02 9.98
CA GLU A 88 13.40 5.24 9.16
C GLU A 88 13.59 4.86 7.67
N PHE A 89 12.95 5.62 6.77
CA PHE A 89 13.10 5.54 5.30
C PHE A 89 14.12 6.55 4.82
#